data_AF-A0A1I7YYT9-F1
#
_entry.id   AF-A0A1I7YYT9-F1
#
_cell.length_a   1.000
_cell.length_b   1.000
_cell.length_c   1.000
_cell.angle_alpha   90.00
_cell.angle_beta   90.00
_cell.angle_gamma   90.00
#
_symmetry.space_group_name_H-M   'P 1'
#
loop_
_entity.id
_entity.type
_entity.pdbx_description
1 polymer ?
#
loop_
_entity_poly.entity_id
_entity_poly.type
_entity_poly.pdbx_seq_one_letter_code
_entity_poly.pdbx_strand_id
1 'polypeptide(L)'
;MYTTTGEEELGWKASQHDYDSYIKGYGKDGKFKGLFLVDTDSRETIGSALCAVVDVGKNDKLMSIGWYYMKKELRGKGIGTELFNKLIEEEKRKKTNMCLTSGKSKAEIPTRS
;
A
#
# COMPACT_ATOMS: atom_id res chain seq x y z
N MET A 1 -17.13 17.16 31.08
CA MET A 1 -15.82 17.64 30.62
C MET A 1 -14.88 16.45 30.73
N TYR A 2 -14.57 15.77 29.62
CA TYR A 2 -13.71 14.59 29.64
C TYR A 2 -12.35 14.99 29.08
N THR A 3 -11.34 14.98 29.94
CA THR A 3 -9.92 15.06 29.58
C THR A 3 -9.47 13.70 29.07
N THR A 4 -9.24 13.58 27.77
CA THR A 4 -8.56 12.43 27.17
C THR A 4 -7.05 12.63 27.27
N THR A 5 -6.45 12.13 28.36
CA THR A 5 -5.02 11.78 28.39
C THR A 5 -4.88 10.39 27.80
N GLY A 6 -4.52 10.32 26.52
CA GLY A 6 -4.27 9.08 25.82
C GLY A 6 -4.28 9.36 24.34
N GLU A 7 -3.10 9.42 23.72
CA GLU A 7 -2.99 9.17 22.29
C GLU A 7 -3.52 7.75 22.06
N GLU A 8 -4.82 7.61 21.76
CA GLU A 8 -5.29 6.39 21.12
C GLU A 8 -4.56 6.32 19.79
N GLU A 9 -3.51 5.50 19.73
CA GLU A 9 -2.90 5.12 18.46
C GLU A 9 -4.02 4.50 17.62
N LEU A 10 -4.56 5.30 16.70
CA LEU A 10 -5.33 4.84 15.54
C LEU A 10 -4.37 4.06 14.60
N GLY A 11 -3.65 3.09 15.16
CA GLY A 11 -2.85 2.14 14.44
C GLY A 11 -3.81 1.17 13.79
N TRP A 12 -4.08 1.39 12.51
CA TRP A 12 -4.70 0.36 11.68
C TRP A 12 -3.80 -0.88 11.74
N LYS A 13 -4.16 -1.82 12.62
CA LYS A 13 -3.52 -3.13 12.68
C LYS A 13 -4.10 -3.93 11.52
N ALA A 14 -3.37 -3.96 10.41
CA ALA A 14 -3.66 -4.94 9.37
C ALA A 14 -3.60 -6.32 10.04
N SER A 15 -4.73 -7.02 10.06
CA SER A 15 -4.77 -8.37 10.58
C SER A 15 -4.01 -9.29 9.62
N GLN A 16 -3.53 -10.44 10.10
CA GLN A 16 -2.98 -11.47 9.21
C GLN A 16 -3.97 -11.82 8.09
N HIS A 17 -5.27 -11.76 8.38
CA HIS A 17 -6.33 -11.98 7.41
C HIS A 17 -6.36 -10.93 6.29
N ASP A 18 -6.12 -9.66 6.60
CA ASP A 18 -6.03 -8.60 5.59
C ASP A 18 -4.82 -8.82 4.69
N TYR A 19 -3.70 -9.31 5.25
CA TYR A 19 -2.50 -9.65 4.49
C TYR A 19 -2.74 -10.81 3.55
N ASP A 20 -3.30 -11.90 4.06
CA ASP A 20 -3.59 -13.09 3.28
C ASP A 20 -4.60 -12.78 2.16
N SER A 21 -5.58 -11.92 2.44
CA SER A 21 -6.54 -11.44 1.44
C SER A 21 -5.86 -10.61 0.35
N TYR A 22 -4.92 -9.73 0.72
CA TYR A 22 -4.13 -8.95 -0.22
C TYR A 22 -3.23 -9.84 -1.08
N ILE A 23 -2.49 -10.77 -0.49
CA ILE A 23 -1.62 -11.71 -1.21
C ILE A 23 -2.44 -12.61 -2.12
N LYS A 24 -3.60 -13.11 -1.67
CA LYS A 24 -4.48 -13.94 -2.50
C LYS A 24 -5.07 -13.15 -3.67
N GLY A 25 -5.39 -11.87 -3.46
CA GLY A 25 -5.98 -10.98 -4.46
C GLY A 25 -4.98 -10.43 -5.48
N TYR A 26 -3.75 -10.12 -5.05
CA TYR A 26 -2.76 -9.38 -5.86
C TYR A 26 -1.44 -10.13 -6.05
N GLY A 27 -1.15 -11.15 -5.25
CA GLY A 27 0.10 -11.92 -5.29
C GLY A 27 0.25 -12.82 -6.52
N LYS A 28 -0.80 -12.96 -7.33
CA LYS A 28 -0.72 -13.66 -8.61
C LYS A 28 -0.17 -12.72 -9.69
N ASP A 29 0.63 -13.27 -10.59
CA ASP A 29 1.10 -12.60 -11.82
C ASP A 29 2.02 -11.39 -11.62
N GLY A 30 2.76 -11.32 -10.50
CA GLY A 30 3.70 -10.22 -10.24
C GLY A 30 3.05 -8.85 -10.06
N LYS A 31 1.74 -8.84 -9.80
CA LYS A 31 0.92 -7.64 -9.57
C LYS A 31 1.04 -7.09 -8.16
N PHE A 32 1.78 -7.76 -7.28
CA PHE A 32 2.06 -7.31 -5.93
C PHE A 32 3.57 -7.24 -5.70
N LYS A 33 4.02 -6.12 -5.16
CA LYS A 33 5.42 -5.85 -4.83
C LYS A 33 5.50 -5.20 -3.45
N GLY A 34 6.49 -5.59 -2.66
CA GLY A 34 6.76 -4.98 -1.38
C GLY A 34 8.23 -4.62 -1.27
N LEU A 35 8.52 -3.42 -0.78
CA LEU A 35 9.85 -3.06 -0.30
C LEU A 35 9.80 -3.03 1.21
N PHE A 36 10.76 -3.72 1.83
CA PHE A 36 10.91 -3.80 3.27
C PHE A 36 12.31 -3.32 3.64
N LEU A 37 12.38 -2.42 4.62
CA LEU A 37 13.63 -2.05 5.28
C LEU A 37 13.77 -2.94 6.51
N VAL A 38 14.84 -3.72 6.52
CA VAL A 38 15.15 -4.64 7.61
C VAL A 38 16.42 -4.15 8.30
N ASP A 39 16.33 -3.94 9.60
CA ASP A 39 17.49 -3.71 10.43
C ASP A 39 18.34 -4.99 10.48
N THR A 40 19.61 -4.89 10.12
CA THR A 40 20.46 -6.07 9.90
C THR A 40 20.78 -6.82 11.19
N ASP A 41 20.81 -6.09 12.30
CA ASP A 41 21.25 -6.60 13.60
C ASP A 41 20.09 -7.29 14.31
N SER A 42 18.95 -6.60 14.41
CA SER A 42 17.74 -7.10 15.06
C SER A 42 16.85 -7.96 14.15
N ARG A 43 17.08 -7.94 12.82
CA ARG A 43 16.21 -8.53 11.80
C ARG A 43 14.78 -7.95 11.80
N GLU A 44 14.54 -6.84 12.49
CA GLU A 44 13.24 -6.19 12.56
C GLU A 44 12.91 -5.46 11.26
N THR A 45 11.65 -5.51 10.83
CA THR A 45 11.17 -4.61 9.77
C THR A 45 10.95 -3.21 10.35
N ILE A 46 11.76 -2.25 9.91
CA ILE A 46 11.76 -0.86 10.39
C ILE A 46 11.06 0.11 9.43
N GLY A 47 10.67 -0.38 8.25
CA GLY A 47 9.88 0.35 7.28
C GLY A 47 9.37 -0.56 6.16
N SER A 48 8.25 -0.19 5.56
CA SER A 48 7.70 -0.90 4.41
C SER A 48 6.88 0.00 3.52
N ALA A 49 6.78 -0.37 2.25
CA ALA A 49 5.79 0.13 1.32
C ALA A 49 5.40 -1.00 0.37
N LEU A 50 4.09 -1.16 0.13
CA LEU A 50 3.56 -2.19 -0.75
C LEU A 50 2.84 -1.55 -1.93
N CYS A 51 2.98 -2.17 -3.09
CA CYS A 51 2.37 -1.78 -4.34
C CYS A 51 1.54 -2.95 -4.86
N ALA A 52 0.27 -2.69 -5.18
CA ALA A 52 -0.60 -3.60 -5.92
C ALA A 52 -0.98 -2.97 -7.26
N VAL A 53 -0.98 -3.75 -8.33
CA VAL A 53 -1.43 -3.33 -9.67
C VAL A 53 -2.69 -4.12 -10.03
N VAL A 54 -3.75 -3.41 -10.37
CA VAL A 54 -5.05 -4.00 -10.69
C VAL A 54 -5.47 -3.59 -12.10
N ASP A 55 -6.07 -4.52 -12.83
CA ASP A 55 -6.69 -4.22 -14.11
C ASP A 55 -8.08 -3.61 -13.83
N VAL A 56 -8.33 -2.41 -14.34
CA VAL A 56 -9.62 -1.69 -14.21
C VAL A 56 -10.37 -1.53 -15.52
N GLY A 57 -9.78 -2.00 -16.61
CA GLY A 57 -10.38 -2.01 -17.93
C GLY A 57 -9.63 -2.97 -18.85
N LYS A 58 -10.02 -3.03 -20.12
CA LYS A 58 -9.39 -3.93 -21.10
C LYS A 58 -7.88 -3.62 -21.29
N ASN A 59 -7.50 -2.35 -21.16
CA ASN A 59 -6.13 -1.88 -21.33
C ASN A 59 -5.65 -0.98 -20.17
N ASP A 60 -6.48 -0.80 -19.14
CA ASP A 60 -6.22 0.16 -18.07
C ASP A 60 -5.80 -0.54 -16.77
N LYS A 61 -4.75 -0.02 -16.17
CA LYS A 61 -4.20 -0.51 -14.91
C LYS A 61 -4.15 0.61 -13.88
N LEU A 62 -4.46 0.27 -12.64
CA LEU A 62 -4.27 1.12 -11.48
C LEU A 62 -3.23 0.51 -10.55
N MET A 63 -2.24 1.32 -10.20
CA MET A 63 -1.35 1.05 -9.09
C MET A 63 -1.95 1.65 -7.81
N SER A 64 -2.02 0.86 -6.75
CA SER A 64 -2.31 1.29 -5.39
C SER A 64 -1.08 1.10 -4.52
N ILE A 65 -0.66 2.14 -3.82
CA ILE A 65 0.36 2.03 -2.78
C ILE A 65 -0.32 2.02 -1.43
N GLY A 66 -0.02 1.01 -0.62
CA GLY A 66 -0.62 0.83 0.70
C GLY A 66 0.39 0.22 1.67
N TRP A 67 -0.09 -0.04 2.89
CA TRP A 67 0.70 -0.73 3.92
C TRP A 67 2.06 -0.07 4.14
N TYR A 68 2.00 1.27 4.10
CA TYR A 68 3.16 2.12 4.31
C TYR A 68 3.41 2.26 5.80
N TYR A 69 4.59 1.86 6.23
CA TYR A 69 5.02 1.90 7.62
C TYR A 69 6.44 2.46 7.70
N MET A 70 6.69 3.24 8.73
CA MET A 70 8.02 3.68 9.14
C MET A 70 8.10 3.78 10.65
N LYS A 71 9.16 3.20 11.23
CA LYS A 71 9.49 3.34 12.66
C LYS A 71 9.60 4.81 13.03
N LYS A 72 9.09 5.20 14.21
CA LYS A 72 8.85 6.61 14.59
C LYS A 72 10.14 7.45 14.52
N GLU A 73 11.23 6.90 15.01
CA GLU A 73 12.58 7.48 15.04
C GLU A 73 13.23 7.63 13.65
N LEU A 74 12.65 7.04 12.60
CA LEU A 74 13.12 7.15 11.22
C LEU A 74 12.28 8.12 10.38
N ARG A 75 11.14 8.61 10.92
CA ARG A 75 10.28 9.58 10.23
C ARG A 75 10.98 10.93 10.10
N GLY A 76 10.60 11.69 9.07
CA GLY A 76 11.19 13.01 8.78
C GLY A 76 12.59 12.98 8.16
N LYS A 77 13.18 11.79 7.94
CA LYS A 77 14.53 11.62 7.37
C LYS A 77 14.55 11.37 5.85
N GLY A 78 13.40 11.44 5.18
CA GLY A 78 13.27 11.19 3.74
C GLY A 78 13.29 9.71 3.30
N ILE A 79 13.64 8.77 4.20
CA ILE A 79 13.73 7.33 3.92
C ILE A 79 12.43 6.77 3.34
N GLY A 80 11.30 7.11 3.96
CA GLY A 80 9.99 6.67 3.51
C GLY A 80 9.59 7.25 2.14
N THR A 81 9.99 8.49 1.86
CA THR A 81 9.84 9.09 0.52
C THR A 81 10.65 8.33 -0.52
N GLU A 82 11.88 7.90 -0.18
CA GLU A 82 12.70 7.10 -1.08
C GLU A 82 12.06 5.75 -1.39
N LEU A 83 11.55 5.04 -0.38
CA LEU A 83 10.79 3.79 -0.57
C LEU A 83 9.60 3.98 -1.50
N PHE A 84 8.82 5.03 -1.25
CA PHE A 84 7.62 5.35 -2.03
C PHE A 84 7.98 5.65 -3.50
N ASN A 85 9.02 6.43 -3.72
CA ASN A 85 9.49 6.79 -5.06
C ASN A 85 10.00 5.57 -5.84
N LYS A 86 10.77 4.66 -5.20
CA LYS A 86 11.23 3.43 -5.85
C LYS A 86 10.07 2.61 -6.40
N LEU A 87 9.01 2.43 -5.64
CA LEU A 87 7.81 1.71 -6.10
C LEU A 87 7.13 2.43 -7.28
N ILE A 88 7.00 3.75 -7.20
CA ILE A 88 6.36 4.55 -8.27
C ILE A 88 7.17 4.51 -9.56
N GLU A 89 8.48 4.63 -9.48
CA GLU A 89 9.36 4.71 -10.66
C GLU A 89 9.27 3.46 -11.53
N GLU A 90 9.08 2.29 -10.91
CA GLU A 90 8.90 1.04 -11.65
C GLU A 90 7.61 1.02 -12.49
N GLU A 91 6.52 1.59 -11.98
CA GLU A 91 5.21 1.58 -12.68
C GLU A 91 5.01 2.81 -13.57
N LYS A 92 5.66 3.94 -13.27
CA LYS A 92 5.68 5.13 -14.16
C LYS A 92 6.13 4.79 -15.57
N ARG A 93 7.14 3.92 -15.70
CA ARG A 93 7.66 3.46 -17.02
C ARG A 93 6.61 2.72 -17.85
N LYS A 94 5.58 2.17 -17.20
CA LYS A 94 4.50 1.41 -17.84
C LYS A 94 3.25 2.25 -18.10
N LYS A 95 3.28 3.55 -17.79
CA LYS A 95 2.14 4.49 -17.90
C LYS A 95 0.91 4.03 -17.08
N THR A 96 1.14 3.34 -15.96
CA THR A 96 0.07 2.88 -15.06
C THR A 96 -0.50 4.07 -14.27
N ASN A 97 -1.83 4.18 -14.19
CA ASN A 97 -2.48 5.21 -13.37
C ASN A 97 -2.30 4.92 -11.87
N MET A 98 -2.38 5.94 -11.00
CA MET A 98 -2.13 5.80 -9.56
C MET A 98 -3.36 6.11 -8.71
N CYS A 99 -3.54 5.36 -7.63
CA CYS A 99 -4.55 5.59 -6.60
C CYS A 99 -3.97 5.30 -5.20
N LEU A 100 -4.59 5.87 -4.16
CA LEU A 100 -4.23 5.57 -2.76
C LEU A 100 -4.94 4.32 -2.24
N THR A 101 -6.07 3.98 -2.86
CA THR A 101 -6.82 2.76 -2.58
C THR A 101 -7.42 2.28 -3.90
N SER A 102 -7.28 0.98 -4.17
CA SER A 102 -8.00 0.33 -5.25
C SER A 102 -9.24 -0.37 -4.68
N GLY A 103 -10.40 0.25 -4.82
CA GLY A 103 -11.67 -0.43 -4.64
C GLY A 103 -12.08 -1.10 -5.94
N LYS A 104 -12.23 -2.44 -5.96
CA LYS A 104 -12.91 -3.10 -7.06
C LYS A 104 -14.41 -2.87 -6.90
N SER A 105 -14.90 -1.68 -7.24
CA SER A 105 -16.35 -1.51 -7.35
C SER A 105 -16.80 -2.25 -8.60
N LYS A 106 -17.50 -3.38 -8.43
CA LYS A 106 -18.53 -3.74 -9.40
C LYS A 106 -19.64 -2.68 -9.29
N ALA A 107 -19.37 -1.47 -9.77
CA ALA A 107 -20.44 -0.52 -10.02
C ALA A 107 -21.06 -1.00 -11.33
N GLU A 108 -22.18 -1.70 -11.24
CA GLU A 108 -23.07 -1.85 -12.39
C GLU A 108 -23.46 -0.43 -12.80
N ILE A 109 -22.88 0.04 -13.91
CA ILE A 109 -23.27 1.31 -14.50
C ILE A 109 -24.70 1.09 -14.98
N PRO A 110 -25.72 1.75 -14.41
CA PRO A 110 -27.09 1.59 -14.87
C PRO A 110 -27.13 2.13 -16.29
N THR A 111 -27.34 1.25 -17.27
CA THR A 111 -27.67 1.70 -18.63
C THR A 111 -29.00 2.43 -18.55
N ARG A 112 -29.01 3.74 -18.84
CA ARG A 112 -30.26 4.47 -19.02
C ARG A 112 -31.01 3.83 -20.19
N SER A 113 -32.18 3.28 -19.89
CA SER A 113 -33.22 2.89 -20.86
C SER A 113 -33.73 4.11 -21.62
#